data_AF-M5ALZ3-F1
#
_entry.id   AF-M5ALZ3-F1
#
_cell.length_a   1.000
_cell.length_b   1.000
_cell.length_c   1.000
_cell.angle_alpha   90.00
_cell.angle_beta   90.00
_cell.angle_gamma   90.00
#
_symmetry.space_group_name_H-M   'P 1'
#
loop_
_entity.id
_entity.type
_entity.pdbx_description
1 polymer ?
#
loop_
_entity_poly.entity_id
_entity_poly.type
_entity_poly.pdbx_seq_one_letter_code
_entity_poly.pdbx_strand_id
1 'polypeptide(L)' 'MVLNTCTEHDHLIEVLQAYGRPVLCAFEATGNYHRPIAWRLAEAGFEVRLVSSLALARTREALHNKMHR' A
#
# COMPACT_ATOMS: atom_id res chain seq x y z
N MET A 1 -7.98 -13.34 -6.04
CA MET A 1 -8.77 -12.11 -5.76
C MET A 1 -8.65 -11.88 -4.26
N VAL A 2 -7.93 -10.85 -3.82
CA VAL A 2 -7.83 -10.52 -2.39
C VAL A 2 -9.15 -9.87 -1.98
N LEU A 3 -9.84 -10.46 -1.00
CA LEU A 3 -11.15 -9.98 -0.56
C LEU A 3 -10.96 -8.82 0.41
N ASN A 4 -11.67 -7.71 0.17
CA ASN A 4 -11.68 -6.54 1.06
C ASN A 4 -12.59 -6.81 2.27
N THR A 5 -12.14 -7.69 3.17
CA THR A 5 -12.86 -8.10 4.38
C THR A 5 -12.00 -7.86 5.61
N CYS A 6 -12.63 -7.69 6.78
CA CYS A 6 -11.91 -7.45 8.03
C CYS A 6 -10.92 -8.57 8.35
N THR A 7 -11.32 -9.84 8.18
CA THR A 7 -10.47 -11.00 8.47
C THR A 7 -9.18 -11.00 7.63
N GLU A 8 -9.26 -10.64 6.35
CA GLU A 8 -8.08 -10.52 5.50
C GLU A 8 -7.19 -9.33 5.90
N HIS A 9 -7.78 -8.24 6.40
CA HIS A 9 -7.02 -7.11 6.94
C HIS A 9 -6.25 -7.51 8.20
N ASP A 10 -6.89 -8.28 9.09
CA ASP A 10 -6.28 -8.76 10.34
C ASP A 10 -5.08 -9.67 10.03
N HIS A 11 -5.27 -10.64 9.14
CA HIS A 11 -4.20 -11.54 8.70
C HIS A 11 -3.05 -10.76 8.02
N LEU A 12 -3.35 -9.75 7.20
CA LEU A 12 -2.32 -8.91 6.61
C LEU A 12 -1.52 -8.14 7.68
N ILE A 13 -2.19 -7.57 8.68
CA ILE A 13 -1.54 -6.86 9.78
C ILE A 13 -0.59 -7.80 10.54
N GLU A 14 -1.03 -9.02 10.87
CA GLU A 14 -0.21 -10.03 11.56
C GLU A 14 1.07 -10.35 10.77
N VAL A 15 0.93 -10.60 9.46
CA VAL A 15 2.07 -10.87 8.58
C VAL A 15 3.06 -9.69 8.55
N LEU A 16 2.56 -8.46 8.45
CA LEU A 16 3.40 -7.27 8.40
C LEU A 16 4.10 -6.99 9.73
N GLN A 17 3.44 -7.25 10.87
CA GLN A 17 4.06 -7.13 12.20
C GLN A 17 5.15 -8.19 12.41
N ALA A 18 4.91 -9.42 11.96
CA ALA A 18 5.86 -10.52 12.04
C ALA A 18 7.13 -10.29 11.19
N TYR A 19 7.08 -9.35 10.22
CA TYR A 19 8.23 -9.02 9.38
C TYR A 19 9.42 -8.44 10.16
N GLY A 20 9.19 -7.88 11.35
CA GLY A 20 10.25 -7.42 12.25
C GLY A 20 11.06 -6.23 11.74
N ARG A 21 10.56 -5.50 10.75
CA ARG A 21 11.19 -4.30 10.17
C ARG A 21 10.15 -3.20 10.01
N PRO A 22 10.58 -1.92 9.96
CA PRO A 22 9.66 -0.83 9.63
C PRO A 22 8.97 -1.07 8.29
N VAL A 23 7.64 -0.94 8.27
CA VAL A 23 6.82 -1.07 7.06
C VAL A 23 6.13 0.26 6.80
N LEU A 24 6.30 0.77 5.58
CA LEU A 24 5.61 1.94 5.05
C LEU A 24 4.56 1.48 4.04
N CYS A 25 3.29 1.82 4.29
CA CYS A 25 2.17 1.45 3.44
C CYS A 25 1.79 2.64 2.53
N ALA A 26 1.95 2.48 1.22
CA ALA A 26 1.62 3.51 0.24
C ALA A 26 0.37 3.13 -0.58
N PHE A 27 -0.61 4.03 -0.64
CA PHE A 27 -1.86 3.84 -1.38
C PHE A 27 -1.98 4.84 -2.52
N GLU A 28 -2.52 4.40 -3.65
CA GLU A 28 -2.83 5.29 -4.76
C GLU A 28 -3.97 6.26 -4.39
N ALA A 29 -3.86 7.55 -4.69
CA ALA A 29 -4.82 8.55 -4.18
C ALA A 29 -6.27 8.45 -4.71
N THR A 30 -6.57 7.63 -5.72
CA THR A 30 -7.82 7.70 -6.52
C THR A 30 -8.85 6.62 -6.22
N GLY A 31 -8.57 5.66 -5.35
CA GLY A 31 -9.45 4.49 -5.12
C GLY A 31 -10.20 4.53 -3.79
N ASN A 32 -11.54 4.62 -3.80
CA ASN A 32 -12.30 4.50 -2.55
C ASN A 32 -12.12 3.13 -1.85
N TYR A 33 -11.76 2.10 -2.62
CA TYR A 33 -11.69 0.71 -2.16
C TYR A 33 -10.59 0.45 -1.12
N HIS A 34 -9.52 1.24 -1.11
CA HIS A 34 -8.43 1.05 -0.15
C HIS A 34 -8.57 1.87 1.13
N ARG A 35 -9.60 2.72 1.24
CA ARG A 35 -9.85 3.51 2.46
C ARG A 35 -10.02 2.64 3.71
N PRO A 36 -10.75 1.50 3.68
CA PRO A 36 -10.89 0.63 4.84
C PRO A 36 -9.56 0.01 5.30
N ILE A 37 -8.77 -0.55 4.38
CA ILE A 37 -7.48 -1.16 4.72
C ILE A 37 -6.44 -0.12 5.15
N ALA A 38 -6.41 1.06 4.50
CA ALA A 38 -5.53 2.15 4.88
C ALA A 38 -5.81 2.62 6.32
N TRP A 39 -7.09 2.72 6.70
CA TRP A 39 -7.48 3.04 8.06
C TRP A 39 -7.06 1.94 9.06
N ARG A 40 -7.31 0.67 8.75
CA ARG A 40 -6.92 -0.47 9.61
C ARG A 40 -5.41 -0.53 9.85
N LEU A 41 -4.61 -0.26 8.82
CA LEU A 41 -3.14 -0.24 8.94
C LEU A 41 -2.66 0.95 9.78
N ALA A 42 -3.26 2.13 9.61
CA ALA A 42 -2.94 3.28 10.46
C ALA A 42 -3.32 3.02 11.93
N GLU A 43 -4.48 2.42 12.19
CA GLU A 43 -4.91 2.01 13.54
C GLU A 43 -3.95 0.97 14.16
N ALA A 44 -3.43 0.05 13.36
CA ALA A 44 -2.42 -0.92 13.78
C ALA A 44 -1.01 -0.33 13.97
N GLY A 45 -0.83 0.98 13.76
CA GLY A 45 0.41 1.71 14.02
C GLY A 45 1.38 1.77 12.84
N PHE A 46 0.98 1.37 11.63
CA PHE A 46 1.81 1.51 10.45
C PHE A 46 1.83 2.94 9.93
N GLU A 47 2.96 3.34 9.34
CA GLU A 47 3.01 4.59 8.59
C GLU A 47 2.26 4.42 7.28
N VAL A 48 1.25 5.26 7.05
CA VAL A 48 0.40 5.21 5.85
C VAL A 48 0.54 6.52 5.07
N ARG A 49 0.82 6.40 3.76
CA ARG A 49 0.93 7.56 2.85
C ARG A 49 0.03 7.40 1.64
N LEU A 50 -0.56 8.51 1.21
CA LEU A 50 -1.24 8.62 -0.08
C LEU A 50 -0.24 9.07 -1.14
N VAL A 51 -0.17 8.34 -2.24
CA VAL A 51 0.69 8.63 -3.39
C VAL A 51 -0.20 9.01 -4.56
N SER A 52 0.07 10.17 -5.16
CA SER A 52 -0.63 10.60 -6.36
C SER A 52 -0.45 9.58 -7.49
N SER A 53 -1.54 9.18 -8.13
CA SER A 53 -1.53 8.30 -9.31
C SER A 53 -0.60 8.83 -10.41
N LEU A 54 -0.49 10.15 -10.54
CA LEU A 54 0.40 10.78 -11.51
C LEU A 54 1.87 10.55 -11.15
N ALA A 55 2.24 10.68 -9.88
CA ALA A 55 3.61 10.42 -9.42
C ALA A 55 3.98 8.94 -9.63
N LEU A 56 3.06 8.02 -9.32
CA LEU A 56 3.25 6.59 -9.57
C LEU A 56 3.41 6.28 -11.06
N ALA A 57 2.57 6.86 -11.93
CA ALA A 57 2.65 6.68 -13.38
C ALA A 57 4.00 7.18 -13.94
N ARG A 58 4.48 8.33 -13.47
CA ARG A 58 5.79 8.88 -13.86
C ARG A 58 6.95 8.02 -13.39
N THR A 59 6.92 7.46 -12.17
CA THR A 59 7.95 6.52 -11.69
C THR A 59 7.91 5.21 -12.46
N ARG A 60 6.72 4.67 -12.76
CA ARG A 60 6.57 3.46 -13.58
C ARG A 60 7.16 3.66 -14.97
N GLU A 61 6.86 4.78 -15.62
CA GLU A 61 7.47 5.15 -16.90
C GLU A 61 8.98 5.30 -16.78
N ALA A 62 9.49 5.99 -15.75
CA ALA A 62 10.92 6.20 -15.57
C ALA A 62 11.68 4.89 -15.28
N LEU A 63 11.10 3.94 -14.54
CA LEU A 63 11.69 2.61 -14.34
C LEU A 63 11.66 1.78 -15.63
N HIS A 64 10.56 1.84 -16.38
CA HIS A 64 10.41 1.11 -17.64
C HIS A 64 11.37 1.65 -18.72
N ASN A 65 11.55 2.97 -18.78
CA ASN A 65 12.44 3.62 -19.76
C ASN A 65 13.94 3.49 -19.39
N LYS A 66 14.27 3.08 -18.15
CA LYS A 66 15.65 2.82 -17.70
C LYS A 66 16.14 1.39 -17.98
N MET A 67 15.27 0.47 -18.35
CA MET A 67 15.64 -0.89 -18.78
C MET A 67 16.05 -0.94 -20.28
N HIS A 68 15.91 0.19 -20.99
CA HIS A 68 16.20 0.32 -22.42
C HIS A 68 17.35 1.30 -22.71
N ARG A 69 18.35 1.37 -21.83
CA ARG A 69 19.62 2.05 -22.09
C ARG A 69 20.80 1.20 -21.62
#